data_AF-A0A965PJV8-F1
#
_entry.id   AF-A0A965PJV8-F1
#
_cell.length_a   1.000
_cell.length_b   1.000
_cell.length_c   1.000
_cell.angle_alpha   90.00
_cell.angle_beta   90.00
_cell.angle_gamma   90.00
#
_symmetry.space_group_name_H-M   'P 1'
#
loop_
_entity.id
_entity.type
_entity.pdbx_description
1 polymer ?
#
loop_
_entity_poly.entity_id
_entity_poly.type
_entity_poly.pdbx_seq_one_letter_code
_entity_poly.pdbx_strand_id
1 'polypeptide(L)'
;MAKGFTVKANAPKPKEQEWDIDAIKERMRGKSIVFCLPGRGCSFIFLKAFVQLCFDLVQNGMSIQISQDYSSMVNFARCKCLGANVLRGPKQIPWDGKLQYDYQLWIDSDIVFDSQKFWQLCDMALPAEGEEKEIVGGWYATEDGVTTSVAHWLEEDDFRRNGGVMNHETVESISKRRKPFTVDYTGFGWVLIKKGVFENLEYPWFAPKMQVFESGAVQDMCGEDVSFCLDAKEAGFEIWCDPRIRVGHEKTRVI
;
A
#
# COMPACT_ATOMS: atom_id res chain seq x y z
N MET A 1 -47.31 -10.35 38.36
CA MET A 1 -46.86 -9.13 37.66
C MET A 1 -45.41 -9.32 37.24
N ALA A 2 -45.15 -9.74 35.99
CA ALA A 2 -43.81 -9.75 35.42
C ALA A 2 -43.78 -8.66 34.34
N LYS A 3 -43.04 -7.58 34.59
CA LYS A 3 -42.84 -6.49 33.62
C LYS A 3 -41.93 -7.01 32.51
N GLY A 4 -42.51 -7.28 31.34
CA GLY A 4 -41.76 -7.63 30.13
C GLY A 4 -40.94 -6.43 29.67
N PHE A 5 -39.61 -6.55 29.69
CA PHE A 5 -38.72 -5.57 29.07
C PHE A 5 -38.77 -5.76 27.56
N THR A 6 -39.33 -4.77 26.85
CA THR A 6 -39.27 -4.68 25.40
C THR A 6 -38.00 -3.94 25.02
N VAL A 7 -36.98 -4.66 24.54
CA VAL A 7 -35.80 -4.05 23.93
C VAL A 7 -36.21 -3.48 22.58
N LYS A 8 -36.38 -2.15 22.50
CA LYS A 8 -36.52 -1.46 21.22
C LYS A 8 -35.14 -1.42 20.56
N ALA A 9 -34.88 -2.35 19.64
CA ALA A 9 -33.75 -2.24 18.74
C ALA A 9 -33.95 -0.98 17.88
N ASN A 10 -33.03 -0.02 17.97
CA ASN A 10 -33.03 1.13 17.07
C ASN A 10 -32.82 0.60 15.63
N ALA A 11 -33.65 1.07 14.70
CA ALA A 11 -33.45 0.77 13.28
C ALA A 11 -32.03 1.22 12.88
N PRO A 12 -31.29 0.42 12.08
CA PRO A 12 -29.97 0.80 11.63
C PRO A 12 -30.07 2.15 10.90
N LYS A 13 -29.35 3.16 11.40
CA LYS A 13 -29.23 4.43 10.70
C LYS A 13 -28.66 4.14 9.30
N PRO A 14 -29.16 4.81 8.24
CA PRO A 14 -28.48 4.79 6.95
C PRO A 14 -27.01 5.13 7.19
N LYS A 15 -26.08 4.29 6.71
CA LYS A 15 -24.67 4.66 6.74
C LYS A 15 -24.54 5.95 5.95
N GLU A 16 -24.08 7.02 6.60
CA GLU A 16 -23.62 8.21 5.89
C GLU A 16 -22.64 7.76 4.82
N GLN A 17 -22.74 8.38 3.64
CA GLN A 17 -21.86 8.07 2.52
C GLN A 17 -20.43 8.44 2.95
N GLU A 18 -19.62 7.43 3.21
CA GLU A 18 -18.37 7.58 3.95
C GLU A 18 -17.25 8.28 3.14
N TRP A 19 -17.43 8.36 1.81
CA TRP A 19 -16.57 9.10 0.89
C TRP A 19 -17.41 9.82 -0.19
N ASP A 20 -17.09 11.08 -0.47
CA ASP A 20 -17.62 11.83 -1.61
C ASP A 20 -16.74 11.58 -2.85
N ILE A 21 -17.09 10.52 -3.59
CA ILE A 21 -16.32 10.05 -4.76
C ILE A 21 -16.26 11.11 -5.86
N ASP A 22 -17.30 11.92 -6.04
CA ASP A 22 -17.32 12.94 -7.09
C ASP A 22 -16.38 14.09 -6.74
N ALA A 23 -16.35 14.53 -5.47
CA ALA A 23 -15.38 15.50 -5.00
C ALA A 23 -13.93 14.97 -5.09
N ILE A 24 -13.70 13.69 -4.75
CA ILE A 24 -12.38 13.06 -4.88
C ILE A 24 -11.94 13.03 -6.35
N LYS A 25 -12.82 12.61 -7.25
CA LYS A 25 -12.57 12.59 -8.70
C LYS A 25 -12.18 13.97 -9.22
N GLU A 26 -12.87 15.02 -8.76
CA GLU A 26 -12.53 16.38 -9.17
C GLU A 26 -11.13 16.80 -8.70
N ARG A 27 -10.74 16.48 -7.46
CA ARG A 27 -9.37 16.75 -6.96
C ARG A 27 -8.29 16.00 -7.74
N MET A 28 -8.61 14.79 -8.22
CA MET A 28 -7.69 13.95 -8.99
C MET A 28 -7.73 14.21 -10.51
N ARG A 29 -8.66 15.04 -11.02
CA ARG A 29 -8.80 15.31 -12.44
C ARG A 29 -7.50 15.88 -13.01
N GLY A 30 -7.07 15.37 -14.18
CA GLY A 30 -5.85 15.82 -14.84
C GLY A 30 -4.54 15.28 -14.25
N LYS A 31 -4.59 14.57 -13.11
CA LYS A 31 -3.42 13.92 -12.52
C LYS A 31 -2.94 12.74 -13.36
N SER A 32 -1.69 12.39 -13.16
CA SER A 32 -0.97 11.35 -13.89
C SER A 32 -0.52 10.23 -12.95
N ILE A 33 -0.94 8.99 -13.25
CA ILE A 33 -0.66 7.80 -12.44
C ILE A 33 0.23 6.84 -13.23
N VAL A 34 1.30 6.36 -12.61
CA VAL A 34 2.05 5.20 -13.10
C VAL A 34 1.64 3.98 -12.30
N PHE A 35 1.08 2.97 -12.96
CA PHE A 35 0.84 1.67 -12.37
C PHE A 35 2.14 0.87 -12.35
N CYS A 36 2.64 0.56 -11.16
CA CYS A 36 3.84 -0.26 -10.96
C CYS A 36 3.41 -1.70 -10.65
N LEU A 37 3.60 -2.59 -11.62
CA LEU A 37 3.06 -3.96 -11.61
C LEU A 37 4.20 -4.99 -11.67
N PRO A 38 4.78 -5.42 -10.53
CA PRO A 38 5.80 -6.47 -10.55
C PRO A 38 5.16 -7.85 -10.80
N GLY A 39 5.76 -8.68 -11.67
CA GLY A 39 5.28 -10.05 -11.93
C GLY A 39 5.02 -10.34 -13.41
N ARG A 40 4.93 -11.61 -13.82
CA ARG A 40 4.74 -11.99 -15.26
C ARG A 40 3.29 -12.18 -15.69
N GLY A 41 2.36 -12.27 -14.75
CA GLY A 41 0.98 -12.63 -15.04
C GLY A 41 0.07 -12.28 -13.88
N CYS A 42 -1.23 -12.30 -14.15
CA CYS A 42 -2.29 -12.00 -13.19
C CYS A 42 -3.51 -12.88 -13.50
N SER A 43 -4.45 -12.97 -12.56
CA SER A 43 -5.72 -13.67 -12.80
C SER A 43 -6.70 -12.83 -13.62
N PHE A 44 -7.74 -13.47 -14.16
CA PHE A 44 -8.84 -12.73 -14.80
C PHE A 44 -9.63 -11.86 -13.83
N ILE A 45 -9.55 -12.11 -12.52
CA ILE A 45 -10.15 -11.25 -11.50
C ILE A 45 -9.39 -9.93 -11.48
N PHE A 46 -8.06 -9.99 -11.33
CA PHE A 46 -7.18 -8.83 -11.41
C PHE A 46 -7.35 -8.07 -12.73
N LEU A 47 -7.27 -8.77 -13.87
CA LEU A 47 -7.31 -8.13 -15.19
C LEU A 47 -8.60 -7.32 -15.40
N LYS A 48 -9.76 -7.86 -15.00
CA LYS A 48 -11.03 -7.14 -15.11
C LYS A 48 -11.07 -5.91 -14.21
N ALA A 49 -10.62 -6.03 -12.96
CA ALA A 49 -10.56 -4.92 -12.03
C ALA A 49 -9.62 -3.80 -12.53
N PHE A 50 -8.44 -4.19 -13.02
CA PHE A 50 -7.44 -3.27 -13.55
C PHE A 50 -7.93 -2.55 -14.81
N VAL A 51 -8.53 -3.27 -15.76
CA VAL A 51 -9.10 -2.65 -16.97
C VAL A 51 -10.23 -1.69 -16.63
N GLN A 52 -11.11 -2.04 -15.67
CA GLN A 52 -12.16 -1.13 -15.20
C GLN A 52 -11.56 0.14 -14.58
N LEU A 53 -10.55 -0.01 -13.72
CA LEU A 53 -9.84 1.12 -13.13
C LEU A 53 -9.25 2.04 -14.20
N CYS A 54 -8.55 1.48 -15.20
CA CYS A 54 -8.01 2.25 -16.32
C CYS A 54 -9.09 3.08 -17.04
N PHE A 55 -10.25 2.49 -17.32
CA PHE A 55 -11.36 3.23 -17.93
C PHE A 55 -11.87 4.36 -17.03
N ASP A 56 -12.07 4.09 -15.75
CA ASP A 56 -12.59 5.09 -14.80
C ASP A 56 -11.64 6.29 -14.66
N LEU A 57 -10.32 6.05 -14.65
CA LEU A 57 -9.31 7.13 -14.58
C LEU A 57 -9.28 7.96 -15.86
N VAL A 58 -9.27 7.32 -17.04
CA VAL A 58 -9.28 8.02 -18.33
C VAL A 58 -10.58 8.82 -18.51
N GLN A 59 -11.72 8.27 -18.11
CA GLN A 59 -13.01 8.99 -18.11
C GLN A 59 -12.99 10.18 -17.15
N ASN A 60 -12.24 10.09 -16.05
CA ASN A 60 -12.02 11.23 -15.15
C ASN A 60 -11.00 12.25 -15.69
N GLY A 61 -10.50 12.09 -16.92
CA GLY A 61 -9.51 13.00 -17.52
C GLY A 61 -8.11 12.88 -16.91
N MET A 62 -7.81 11.76 -16.26
CA MET A 62 -6.48 11.45 -15.76
C MET A 62 -5.64 10.78 -16.86
N SER A 63 -4.32 10.86 -16.74
CA SER A 63 -3.41 10.10 -17.58
C SER A 63 -2.85 8.90 -16.82
N ILE A 64 -2.68 7.79 -17.54
CA ILE A 64 -2.18 6.54 -16.96
C ILE A 64 -0.99 6.04 -17.77
N GLN A 65 -0.05 5.41 -17.08
CA GLN A 65 1.09 4.70 -17.64
C GLN A 65 1.23 3.37 -16.93
N ILE A 66 1.71 2.34 -17.62
CA ILE A 66 1.94 1.02 -17.04
C ILE A 66 3.44 0.76 -17.05
N SER A 67 4.00 0.51 -15.88
CA SER A 67 5.37 0.04 -15.72
C SER A 67 5.35 -1.35 -15.07
N GLN A 68 5.52 -2.35 -15.91
CA GLN A 68 5.49 -3.76 -15.54
C GLN A 68 6.87 -4.36 -15.88
N ASP A 69 7.46 -5.07 -14.93
CA ASP A 69 8.65 -5.87 -15.18
C ASP A 69 8.67 -7.07 -14.23
N TYR A 70 9.63 -7.97 -14.43
CA TYR A 70 9.80 -9.17 -13.67
C TYR A 70 11.27 -9.48 -13.37
N SER A 71 11.47 -10.08 -12.21
CA SER A 71 12.65 -10.83 -11.83
C SER A 71 12.20 -11.98 -10.92
N SER A 72 13.01 -13.05 -10.85
CA SER A 72 12.81 -14.10 -9.84
C SER A 72 13.10 -13.61 -8.42
N MET A 73 13.75 -12.45 -8.29
CA MET A 73 13.96 -11.74 -7.02
C MET A 73 13.05 -10.50 -7.00
N VAL A 74 12.11 -10.44 -6.06
CA VAL A 74 11.07 -9.42 -6.03
C VAL A 74 11.61 -7.99 -5.91
N ASN A 75 12.66 -7.78 -5.10
CA ASN A 75 13.37 -6.50 -4.99
C ASN A 75 13.86 -5.98 -6.36
N PHE A 76 14.41 -6.86 -7.21
CA PHE A 76 14.82 -6.49 -8.55
C PHE A 76 13.63 -6.21 -9.45
N ALA A 77 12.54 -6.98 -9.33
CA ALA A 77 11.32 -6.73 -10.09
C ALA A 77 10.75 -5.33 -9.80
N ARG A 78 10.68 -4.95 -8.52
CA ARG A 78 10.23 -3.61 -8.09
C ARG A 78 11.17 -2.51 -8.58
N CYS A 79 12.49 -2.66 -8.42
CA CYS A 79 13.45 -1.69 -8.97
C CYS A 79 13.31 -1.51 -10.49
N LYS A 80 13.08 -2.61 -11.23
CA LYS A 80 12.88 -2.54 -12.69
C LYS A 80 11.57 -1.85 -13.09
N CYS A 81 10.51 -1.96 -12.29
CA CYS A 81 9.29 -1.17 -12.49
C CYS A 81 9.55 0.35 -12.41
N LEU A 82 10.65 0.77 -11.79
CA LEU A 82 11.10 2.17 -11.77
C LEU A 82 12.12 2.50 -12.87
N GLY A 83 12.36 1.58 -13.81
CA GLY A 83 13.32 1.75 -14.90
C GLY A 83 14.79 1.66 -14.46
N ALA A 84 15.06 1.01 -13.33
CA ALA A 84 16.40 0.91 -12.77
C ALA A 84 17.41 0.28 -13.75
N ASN A 85 18.63 0.82 -13.74
CA ASN A 85 19.77 0.24 -14.43
C ASN A 85 21.02 0.32 -13.54
N VAL A 86 21.63 -0.84 -13.28
CA VAL A 86 22.81 -0.96 -12.41
C VAL A 86 24.00 -0.10 -12.86
N LEU A 87 24.09 0.21 -14.16
CA LEU A 87 25.18 1.02 -14.73
C LEU A 87 25.02 2.53 -14.45
N ARG A 88 23.88 2.98 -13.93
CA ARG A 88 23.61 4.41 -13.66
C ARG A 88 24.01 4.84 -12.25
N GLY A 89 24.46 3.90 -11.42
CA GLY A 89 24.89 4.17 -10.06
C GLY A 89 23.73 4.52 -9.11
N PRO A 90 24.05 4.92 -7.87
CA PRO A 90 23.07 5.01 -6.80
C PRO A 90 22.20 6.28 -6.83
N LYS A 91 22.63 7.32 -7.57
CA LYS A 91 21.88 8.60 -7.70
C LYS A 91 20.83 8.60 -8.81
N GLN A 92 20.46 7.43 -9.31
CA GLN A 92 19.42 7.34 -10.33
C GLN A 92 18.05 7.66 -9.70
N ILE A 93 17.16 8.23 -10.51
CA ILE A 93 15.77 8.52 -10.17
C ILE A 93 14.84 7.68 -11.06
N PRO A 94 13.57 7.45 -10.66
CA PRO A 94 12.63 6.70 -11.47
C PRO A 94 12.59 7.16 -12.94
N TRP A 95 12.73 6.21 -13.85
CA TRP A 95 12.71 6.39 -15.31
C TRP A 95 13.64 7.51 -15.84
N ASP A 96 14.76 7.76 -15.15
CA ASP A 96 15.70 8.86 -15.42
C ASP A 96 15.03 10.26 -15.41
N GLY A 97 13.89 10.42 -14.73
CA GLY A 97 13.10 11.66 -14.74
C GLY A 97 12.44 11.99 -16.09
N LYS A 98 12.49 11.07 -17.05
CA LYS A 98 11.90 11.25 -18.39
C LYS A 98 10.38 11.10 -18.40
N LEU A 99 9.86 10.29 -17.48
CA LEU A 99 8.43 10.08 -17.31
C LEU A 99 7.87 11.15 -16.36
N GLN A 100 6.90 11.92 -16.83
CA GLN A 100 6.14 12.84 -15.96
C GLN A 100 4.96 12.09 -15.35
N TYR A 101 4.80 12.25 -14.04
CA TYR A 101 3.75 11.62 -13.25
C TYR A 101 3.47 12.44 -11.97
N ASP A 102 2.32 12.25 -11.33
CA ASP A 102 2.00 12.79 -10.01
C ASP A 102 2.11 11.71 -8.93
N TYR A 103 1.64 10.49 -9.22
CA TYR A 103 1.70 9.36 -8.29
C TYR A 103 2.07 8.05 -8.97
N GLN A 104 2.63 7.14 -8.18
CA GLN A 104 2.81 5.72 -8.50
C GLN A 104 1.77 4.92 -7.71
N LEU A 105 1.00 4.07 -8.38
CA LEU A 105 0.16 3.08 -7.71
C LEU A 105 0.82 1.71 -7.88
N TRP A 106 1.26 1.15 -6.77
CA TRP A 106 1.83 -0.19 -6.72
C TRP A 106 0.72 -1.20 -6.45
N ILE A 107 0.66 -2.23 -7.31
CA ILE A 107 -0.32 -3.29 -7.22
C ILE A 107 0.35 -4.63 -7.48
N ASP A 108 0.27 -5.54 -6.52
CA ASP A 108 0.71 -6.92 -6.74
C ASP A 108 -0.35 -7.68 -7.57
N SER A 109 0.10 -8.59 -8.43
CA SER A 109 -0.76 -9.26 -9.42
C SER A 109 -1.83 -10.19 -8.84
N ASP A 110 -1.77 -10.48 -7.54
CA ASP A 110 -2.71 -11.31 -6.78
C ASP A 110 -3.64 -10.47 -5.87
N ILE A 111 -3.69 -9.15 -6.06
CA ILE A 111 -4.60 -8.28 -5.29
C ILE A 111 -5.96 -8.19 -5.97
N VAL A 112 -7.01 -8.33 -5.16
CA VAL A 112 -8.41 -8.25 -5.60
C VAL A 112 -9.01 -6.93 -5.12
N PHE A 113 -9.38 -6.06 -6.07
CA PHE A 113 -9.83 -4.71 -5.79
C PHE A 113 -10.94 -4.25 -6.75
N ASP A 114 -11.46 -3.05 -6.50
CA ASP A 114 -12.33 -2.30 -7.40
C ASP A 114 -11.90 -0.82 -7.44
N SER A 115 -12.49 -0.03 -8.33
CA SER A 115 -12.16 1.39 -8.46
C SER A 115 -12.51 2.22 -7.23
N GLN A 116 -13.46 1.79 -6.40
CA GLN A 116 -13.80 2.51 -5.17
C GLN A 116 -12.60 2.49 -4.20
N LYS A 117 -11.88 1.36 -4.12
CA LYS A 117 -10.66 1.26 -3.31
C LYS A 117 -9.55 2.22 -3.76
N PHE A 118 -9.46 2.50 -5.06
CA PHE A 118 -8.54 3.52 -5.57
C PHE A 118 -8.96 4.94 -5.16
N TRP A 119 -10.24 5.30 -5.31
CA TRP A 119 -10.72 6.62 -4.91
C TRP A 119 -10.58 6.86 -3.41
N GLN A 120 -10.77 5.82 -2.59
CA GLN A 120 -10.51 5.91 -1.14
C GLN A 120 -9.03 6.19 -0.83
N LEU A 121 -8.08 5.57 -1.57
CA LEU A 121 -6.66 5.91 -1.45
C LEU A 121 -6.40 7.37 -1.85
N CYS A 122 -7.02 7.84 -2.93
CA CYS A 122 -6.87 9.22 -3.39
C CYS A 122 -7.38 10.23 -2.35
N ASP A 123 -8.49 9.94 -1.67
CA ASP A 123 -8.99 10.78 -0.59
C ASP A 123 -8.02 10.85 0.59
N MET A 124 -7.35 9.74 0.90
CA MET A 124 -6.32 9.72 1.94
C MET A 124 -5.05 10.48 1.55
N ALA A 125 -4.59 10.33 0.30
CA ALA A 125 -3.41 11.02 -0.24
C ALA A 125 -3.65 12.52 -0.40
N LEU A 126 -4.75 12.90 -1.04
CA LEU A 126 -5.12 14.28 -1.34
C LEU A 126 -6.51 14.57 -0.73
N PRO A 127 -6.56 14.78 0.60
CA PRO A 127 -7.81 15.06 1.31
C PRO A 127 -8.40 16.41 0.88
N ALA A 128 -9.69 16.60 1.11
CA ALA A 128 -10.35 17.89 0.84
C ALA A 128 -9.80 19.03 1.71
N GLU A 129 -9.35 18.68 2.92
CA GLU A 129 -8.75 19.59 3.89
C GLU A 129 -7.49 18.94 4.48
N GLY A 130 -6.48 19.76 4.77
CA GLY A 130 -5.20 19.31 5.30
C GLY A 130 -4.12 19.15 4.24
N GLU A 131 -3.02 18.54 4.64
CA GLU A 131 -1.85 18.36 3.78
C GLU A 131 -1.95 17.07 2.97
N GLU A 132 -1.35 17.12 1.79
CA GLU A 132 -1.21 15.97 0.92
C GLU A 132 -0.18 15.00 1.51
N LYS A 133 -0.57 13.73 1.66
CA LYS A 133 0.27 12.68 2.23
C LYS A 133 1.05 11.97 1.12
N GLU A 134 2.33 11.74 1.35
CA GLU A 134 3.24 11.23 0.33
C GLU A 134 3.14 9.72 0.13
N ILE A 135 2.87 8.95 1.17
CA ILE A 135 2.78 7.49 1.13
C ILE A 135 1.49 7.04 1.82
N VAL A 136 0.56 6.48 1.05
CA VAL A 136 -0.72 6.01 1.56
C VAL A 136 -1.04 4.59 1.07
N GLY A 137 -1.34 3.69 2.01
CA GLY A 137 -1.60 2.29 1.76
C GLY A 137 -3.01 1.86 2.17
N GLY A 138 -3.54 0.88 1.43
CA GLY A 138 -4.60 0.03 1.94
C GLY A 138 -4.00 -1.23 2.55
N TRP A 139 -4.85 -2.09 3.08
CA TRP A 139 -4.40 -3.33 3.70
C TRP A 139 -5.08 -4.56 3.13
N TYR A 140 -4.39 -5.68 3.23
CA TYR A 140 -4.90 -6.99 2.88
C TYR A 140 -4.44 -8.01 3.93
N ALA A 141 -5.15 -9.13 4.04
CA ALA A 141 -4.72 -10.23 4.89
C ALA A 141 -3.55 -10.95 4.22
N THR A 142 -2.57 -11.40 5.00
CA THR A 142 -1.52 -12.27 4.48
C THR A 142 -2.07 -13.69 4.25
N GLU A 143 -1.23 -14.60 3.79
CA GLU A 143 -1.63 -15.98 3.47
C GLU A 143 -2.20 -16.75 4.67
N ASP A 144 -1.83 -16.38 5.90
CA ASP A 144 -2.38 -17.00 7.12
C ASP A 144 -3.85 -16.63 7.40
N GLY A 145 -4.38 -15.61 6.71
CA GLY A 145 -5.74 -15.10 6.88
C GLY A 145 -5.99 -14.32 8.18
N VAL A 146 -4.96 -14.10 8.99
CA VAL A 146 -5.01 -13.50 10.34
C VAL A 146 -4.19 -12.22 10.41
N THR A 147 -2.93 -12.24 9.98
CA THR A 147 -2.07 -11.07 9.94
C THR A 147 -2.36 -10.22 8.71
N THR A 148 -1.98 -8.95 8.74
CA THR A 148 -2.21 -8.01 7.64
C THR A 148 -0.89 -7.52 7.04
N SER A 149 -1.00 -6.89 5.88
CA SER A 149 0.09 -6.24 5.18
C SER A 149 0.62 -4.98 5.86
N VAL A 150 0.18 -4.63 7.07
CA VAL A 150 0.68 -3.46 7.81
C VAL A 150 1.17 -3.85 9.20
N ALA A 151 2.24 -3.21 9.65
CA ALA A 151 2.86 -3.53 10.94
C ALA A 151 3.47 -2.30 11.62
N HIS A 152 3.74 -2.48 12.91
CA HIS A 152 4.49 -1.57 13.75
C HIS A 152 5.81 -2.19 14.19
N TRP A 153 6.81 -1.34 14.36
CA TRP A 153 8.14 -1.71 14.83
C TRP A 153 8.10 -2.16 16.28
N LEU A 154 8.96 -3.12 16.60
CA LEU A 154 9.16 -3.61 17.94
C LEU A 154 10.59 -3.35 18.37
N GLU A 155 10.75 -2.97 19.63
CA GLU A 155 12.04 -3.01 20.31
C GLU A 155 12.52 -4.46 20.46
N GLU A 156 13.83 -4.66 20.66
CA GLU A 156 14.46 -5.99 20.64
C GLU A 156 13.77 -7.01 21.57
N ASP A 157 13.44 -6.60 22.80
CA ASP A 157 12.81 -7.47 23.79
C ASP A 157 11.37 -7.85 23.41
N ASP A 158 10.63 -6.95 22.77
CA ASP A 158 9.29 -7.25 22.26
C ASP A 158 9.37 -8.12 21.00
N PHE A 159 10.32 -7.85 20.11
CA PHE A 159 10.55 -8.67 18.91
C PHE A 159 10.90 -10.11 19.28
N ARG A 160 11.77 -10.31 20.27
CA ARG A 160 12.09 -11.65 20.83
C ARG A 160 10.86 -12.33 21.41
N ARG A 161 10.07 -11.60 22.21
CA ARG A 161 8.83 -12.14 22.82
C ARG A 161 7.77 -12.45 21.77
N ASN A 162 7.77 -11.74 20.65
CA ASN A 162 6.87 -11.96 19.51
C ASN A 162 7.39 -13.01 18.52
N GLY A 163 8.40 -13.81 18.90
CA GLY A 163 8.90 -14.91 18.08
C GLY A 163 9.73 -14.49 16.88
N GLY A 164 10.27 -13.27 16.88
CA GLY A 164 11.09 -12.76 15.77
C GLY A 164 10.26 -12.27 14.59
N VAL A 165 9.02 -11.84 14.82
CA VAL A 165 8.15 -11.26 13.79
C VAL A 165 7.74 -9.85 14.23
N MET A 166 7.65 -8.92 13.28
CA MET A 166 7.15 -7.57 13.55
C MET A 166 5.71 -7.58 14.07
N ASN A 167 5.28 -6.50 14.71
CA ASN A 167 3.93 -6.42 15.25
C ASN A 167 2.93 -6.10 14.14
N HIS A 168 2.60 -7.10 13.34
CA HIS A 168 1.56 -6.98 12.31
C HIS A 168 0.22 -6.68 12.96
N GLU A 169 -0.50 -5.71 12.40
CA GLU A 169 -1.92 -5.61 12.68
C GLU A 169 -2.60 -6.92 12.24
N THR A 170 -3.53 -7.39 13.04
CA THR A 170 -4.39 -8.53 12.69
C THR A 170 -5.66 -8.03 12.02
N VAL A 171 -6.35 -8.90 11.29
CA VAL A 171 -7.68 -8.63 10.75
C VAL A 171 -8.63 -8.15 11.86
N GLU A 172 -8.51 -8.67 13.07
CA GLU A 172 -9.33 -8.25 14.21
C GLU A 172 -8.96 -6.86 14.72
N SER A 173 -7.67 -6.60 14.96
CA SER A 173 -7.19 -5.34 15.54
C SER A 173 -7.39 -4.16 14.58
N ILE A 174 -7.08 -4.33 13.29
CA ILE A 174 -7.29 -3.27 12.30
C ILE A 174 -8.78 -2.96 12.13
N SER A 175 -9.65 -3.97 12.23
CA SER A 175 -11.11 -3.80 12.15
C SER A 175 -11.71 -3.06 13.34
N LYS A 176 -10.95 -2.80 14.41
CA LYS A 176 -11.37 -1.95 15.54
C LYS A 176 -11.04 -0.48 15.30
N ARG A 177 -10.13 -0.17 14.38
CA ARG A 177 -9.76 1.20 14.00
C ARG A 177 -10.82 1.81 13.08
N ARG A 178 -10.95 3.14 13.11
CA ARG A 178 -11.99 3.89 12.37
C ARG A 178 -11.45 5.06 11.55
N LYS A 179 -10.20 5.46 11.81
CA LYS A 179 -9.55 6.60 11.19
C LYS A 179 -8.21 6.17 10.61
N PRO A 180 -7.70 6.87 9.59
CA PRO A 180 -6.32 6.72 9.13
C PRO A 180 -5.33 6.85 10.29
N PHE A 181 -4.25 6.08 10.22
CA PHE A 181 -3.18 6.07 11.20
C PHE A 181 -1.84 5.81 10.52
N THR A 182 -0.75 6.19 11.17
CA THR A 182 0.60 5.94 10.68
C THR A 182 1.04 4.52 11.02
N VAL A 183 1.80 3.91 10.12
CA VAL A 183 2.37 2.56 10.27
C VAL A 183 3.86 2.59 9.98
N ASP A 184 4.59 1.59 10.47
CA ASP A 184 6.03 1.49 10.23
C ASP A 184 6.35 0.67 8.99
N TYR A 185 5.38 -0.16 8.57
CA TYR A 185 5.44 -1.01 7.41
C TYR A 185 4.09 -1.07 6.72
N THR A 186 4.10 -0.98 5.39
CA THR A 186 3.02 -1.41 4.51
C THR A 186 3.59 -2.27 3.40
N GLY A 187 2.92 -3.38 3.10
CA GLY A 187 3.18 -4.18 1.90
C GLY A 187 2.84 -3.39 0.64
N PHE A 188 3.53 -3.69 -0.45
CA PHE A 188 3.40 -2.96 -1.70
C PHE A 188 2.28 -3.46 -2.64
N GLY A 189 1.43 -4.37 -2.16
CA GLY A 189 0.31 -4.87 -2.96
C GLY A 189 -0.77 -3.82 -3.23
N TRP A 190 -0.87 -2.76 -2.42
CA TRP A 190 -1.85 -1.69 -2.63
C TRP A 190 -1.41 -0.38 -1.95
N VAL A 191 -0.44 0.31 -2.55
CA VAL A 191 0.11 1.57 -2.03
C VAL A 191 0.21 2.64 -3.11
N LEU A 192 -0.25 3.84 -2.80
CA LEU A 192 -0.16 5.03 -3.64
C LEU A 192 0.95 5.93 -3.09
N ILE A 193 1.92 6.25 -3.92
CA ILE A 193 3.13 6.99 -3.56
C ILE A 193 3.25 8.23 -4.44
N LYS A 194 3.37 9.40 -3.82
CA LYS A 194 3.53 10.69 -4.50
C LYS A 194 4.91 10.79 -5.14
N LYS A 195 4.98 11.44 -6.31
CA LYS A 195 6.25 11.85 -6.91
C LYS A 195 7.05 12.70 -5.92
N GLY A 196 8.34 12.41 -5.79
CA GLY A 196 9.22 13.02 -4.80
C GLY A 196 9.67 12.04 -3.74
N VAL A 197 8.92 10.97 -3.45
CA VAL A 197 9.37 9.96 -2.47
C VAL A 197 10.57 9.20 -3.01
N PHE A 198 10.42 8.47 -4.12
CA PHE A 198 11.52 7.70 -4.70
C PHE A 198 12.69 8.57 -5.19
N GLU A 199 12.41 9.80 -5.63
CA GLU A 199 13.44 10.76 -6.03
C GLU A 199 14.33 11.23 -4.87
N ASN A 200 13.85 11.17 -3.63
CA ASN A 200 14.62 11.50 -2.43
C ASN A 200 15.27 10.27 -1.77
N LEU A 201 15.07 9.07 -2.33
CA LEU A 201 15.69 7.83 -1.85
C LEU A 201 16.81 7.39 -2.80
N GLU A 202 17.87 6.83 -2.22
CA GLU A 202 19.03 6.35 -2.99
C GLU A 202 18.75 4.96 -3.60
N TYR A 203 19.14 4.75 -4.86
CA TYR A 203 19.10 3.43 -5.47
C TYR A 203 20.17 2.52 -4.83
N PRO A 204 19.88 1.23 -4.57
CA PRO A 204 18.65 0.49 -4.90
C PRO A 204 17.49 0.66 -3.89
N TRP A 205 16.35 1.17 -4.36
CA TRP A 205 15.17 1.51 -3.54
C TRP A 205 14.51 0.36 -2.78
N PHE A 206 14.81 -0.88 -3.16
CA PHE A 206 14.21 -2.10 -2.61
C PHE A 206 15.28 -3.10 -2.17
N ALA A 207 16.53 -2.67 -1.95
CA ALA A 207 17.55 -3.60 -1.48
C ALA A 207 17.18 -4.15 -0.09
N PRO A 208 17.17 -5.48 0.09
CA PRO A 208 17.00 -6.08 1.41
C PRO A 208 18.08 -5.56 2.37
N LYS A 209 17.67 -5.19 3.59
CA LYS A 209 18.58 -4.75 4.64
C LYS A 209 18.75 -5.83 5.70
N MET A 210 19.96 -5.92 6.25
CA MET A 210 20.19 -6.62 7.51
C MET A 210 19.78 -5.70 8.66
N GLN A 211 18.86 -6.17 9.48
CA GLN A 211 18.49 -5.54 10.73
C GLN A 211 19.30 -6.15 11.84
N VAL A 212 20.03 -5.30 12.55
CA VAL A 212 20.81 -5.68 13.72
C VAL A 212 20.20 -4.92 14.90
N PHE A 213 19.60 -5.65 15.83
CA PHE A 213 19.02 -5.07 17.03
C PHE A 213 20.14 -4.61 17.98
N GLU A 214 19.79 -3.80 19.00
CA GLU A 214 20.73 -3.07 19.85
C GLU A 214 21.85 -3.95 20.43
N SER A 215 21.53 -5.16 20.89
CA SER A 215 22.54 -6.07 21.46
C SER A 215 23.46 -6.73 20.43
N GLY A 216 23.12 -6.66 19.14
CA GLY A 216 23.77 -7.38 18.05
C GLY A 216 23.52 -8.90 18.05
N ALA A 217 22.85 -9.44 19.09
CA ALA A 217 22.58 -10.87 19.22
C ALA A 217 21.34 -11.31 18.43
N VAL A 218 20.45 -10.39 18.09
CA VAL A 218 19.34 -10.64 17.15
C VAL A 218 19.65 -9.94 15.86
N GLN A 219 19.63 -10.72 14.78
CA GLN A 219 19.78 -10.22 13.42
C GLN A 219 18.69 -10.85 12.56
N ASP A 220 18.05 -10.05 11.73
CA ASP A 220 17.04 -10.49 10.78
C ASP A 220 17.29 -9.84 9.42
N MET A 221 16.92 -10.52 8.34
CA MET A 221 16.95 -9.95 7.00
C MET A 221 15.54 -9.50 6.65
N CYS A 222 15.34 -8.21 6.47
CA CYS A 222 14.01 -7.73 6.13
C CYS A 222 13.74 -7.79 4.63
N GLY A 223 12.47 -8.03 4.30
CA GLY A 223 11.98 -8.02 2.93
C GLY A 223 12.19 -6.68 2.24
N GLU A 224 12.00 -6.67 0.93
CA GLU A 224 12.19 -5.49 0.09
C GLU A 224 11.22 -4.35 0.44
N ASP A 225 9.96 -4.70 0.76
CA ASP A 225 8.93 -3.73 1.14
C ASP A 225 9.26 -3.10 2.50
N VAL A 226 9.75 -3.91 3.44
CA VAL A 226 10.20 -3.43 4.76
C VAL A 226 11.39 -2.50 4.61
N SER A 227 12.35 -2.86 3.75
CA SER A 227 13.55 -2.07 3.52
C SER A 227 13.20 -0.69 2.95
N PHE A 228 12.30 -0.63 1.97
CA PHE A 228 11.77 0.64 1.47
C PHE A 228 11.11 1.46 2.58
N CYS A 229 10.25 0.84 3.40
CA CYS A 229 9.54 1.57 4.46
C CYS A 229 10.51 2.17 5.48
N LEU A 230 11.59 1.45 5.81
CA LEU A 230 12.66 1.97 6.66
C LEU A 230 13.38 3.15 6.01
N ASP A 231 13.80 3.03 4.75
CA ASP A 231 14.44 4.12 4.00
C ASP A 231 13.54 5.37 3.92
N ALA A 232 12.25 5.18 3.63
CA ALA A 232 11.28 6.27 3.58
C ALA A 232 11.16 6.99 4.92
N LYS A 233 11.09 6.25 6.03
CA LYS A 233 11.02 6.83 7.37
C LYS A 233 12.33 7.52 7.78
N GLU A 234 13.48 6.94 7.46
CA GLU A 234 14.80 7.56 7.68
C GLU A 234 14.93 8.88 6.90
N ALA A 235 14.32 8.96 5.71
CA ALA A 235 14.22 10.19 4.92
C ALA A 235 13.15 11.19 5.42
N GLY A 236 12.42 10.85 6.48
CA GLY A 236 11.43 11.73 7.12
C GLY A 236 10.00 11.62 6.57
N PHE A 237 9.70 10.61 5.73
CA PHE A 237 8.34 10.38 5.25
C PHE A 237 7.50 9.59 6.26
N GLU A 238 6.22 9.93 6.36
CA GLU A 238 5.24 9.15 7.10
C GLU A 238 4.46 8.21 6.17
N ILE A 239 4.21 6.99 6.65
CA ILE A 239 3.43 5.98 5.92
C ILE A 239 2.06 5.87 6.56
N TRP A 240 1.02 6.11 5.79
CA TRP A 240 -0.36 6.14 6.29
C TRP A 240 -1.16 4.93 5.81
N CYS A 241 -1.96 4.36 6.70
CA CYS A 241 -2.93 3.32 6.38
C CYS A 241 -4.34 3.76 6.81
N ASP A 242 -5.33 3.58 5.94
CA ASP A 242 -6.75 3.70 6.32
C ASP A 242 -7.33 2.29 6.58
N PRO A 243 -7.78 1.98 7.82
CA PRO A 243 -8.28 0.67 8.19
C PRO A 243 -9.55 0.26 7.41
N ARG A 244 -10.18 1.19 6.70
CA ARG A 244 -11.39 0.95 5.91
C ARG A 244 -11.07 0.56 4.46
N ILE A 245 -9.85 0.79 4.00
CA ILE A 245 -9.37 0.44 2.65
C ILE A 245 -8.79 -0.97 2.68
N ARG A 246 -9.68 -1.96 2.77
CA ARG A 246 -9.33 -3.37 2.61
C ARG A 246 -9.41 -3.81 1.15
N VAL A 247 -8.37 -4.45 0.64
CA VAL A 247 -8.38 -5.22 -0.62
C VAL A 247 -8.23 -6.72 -0.34
N GLY A 248 -8.57 -7.55 -1.31
CA GLY A 248 -8.40 -9.01 -1.22
C GLY A 248 -6.99 -9.44 -1.65
N HIS A 249 -6.58 -10.63 -1.22
CA HIS A 249 -5.30 -11.24 -1.56
C HIS A 249 -5.58 -12.67 -2.03
N GLU A 250 -5.42 -12.90 -3.33
CA GLU A 250 -5.68 -14.16 -4.00
C GLU A 250 -4.54 -15.14 -3.72
N LYS A 251 -4.87 -16.37 -3.33
CA LYS A 251 -3.89 -17.46 -3.16
C LYS A 251 -4.31 -18.66 -3.97
N THR A 252 -3.38 -19.20 -4.75
CA THR A 252 -3.60 -20.36 -5.60
C THR A 252 -3.24 -21.63 -4.84
N ARG A 253 -4.08 -22.66 -4.93
CA ARG A 253 -3.78 -24.00 -4.41
C ARG A 253 -3.77 -25.02 -5.56
N VAL A 254 -2.74 -25.86 -5.60
CA VAL A 254 -2.68 -27.01 -6.50
C VAL A 254 -3.39 -28.19 -5.85
N ILE A 255 -4.22 -28.91 -6.62
CA ILE A 255 -4.94 -30.13 -6.20
C ILE A 255 -4.22 -31.35 -6.77
#